data_AF-A0A139C9X1-F1
#
_entry.id   AF-A0A139C9X1-F1
#
_cell.length_a   1.000
_cell.length_b   1.000
_cell.length_c   1.000
_cell.angle_alpha   90.00
_cell.angle_beta   90.00
_cell.angle_gamma   90.00
#
_symmetry.space_group_name_H-M   'P 1'
#
loop_
_entity.id
_entity.type
_entity.pdbx_description
1 polymer ?
#
loop_
_entity_poly.entity_id
_entity_poly.type
_entity_poly.pdbx_seq_one_letter_code
_entity_poly.pdbx_strand_id
1 'polypeptide(L)' 'MSEGKLTYSDIIDEDGKKIPSKHAQYLRQLLKDEYGIETEEQLDEAIEENRQELLSLRTDDNPANREAS' A
#
# COMPACT_ATOMS: atom_id res chain seq x y z
N MET A 1 -5.91 -26.62 2.72
CA MET A 1 -4.60 -25.95 2.62
C MET A 1 -4.85 -24.46 2.71
N SER A 2 -4.05 -23.77 3.51
CA SER A 2 -4.30 -22.43 4.03
C SER A 2 -4.31 -21.33 2.96
N GLU A 3 -5.08 -20.28 3.28
CA GLU A 3 -5.57 -19.18 2.46
C GLU A 3 -4.50 -18.42 1.67
N GLY A 4 -4.69 -18.32 0.35
CA GLY A 4 -3.83 -17.54 -0.52
C GLY A 4 -4.18 -16.06 -0.51
N LYS A 5 -3.38 -15.23 0.16
CA LYS A 5 -3.29 -13.78 -0.11
C LYS A 5 -2.22 -13.57 -1.18
N LEU A 6 -2.56 -12.85 -2.26
CA LEU A 6 -1.62 -12.58 -3.33
C LEU A 6 -2.05 -11.27 -4.04
N THR A 7 -1.05 -10.42 -4.28
CA THR A 7 -1.07 -8.96 -4.09
C THR A 7 -0.63 -8.21 -5.36
N TYR A 8 -1.18 -7.01 -5.60
CA TYR A 8 -0.93 -6.11 -6.75
C TYR A 8 -0.96 -6.73 -8.16
N SER A 9 -2.00 -7.54 -8.40
CA SER A 9 -2.51 -8.03 -9.71
C SER A 9 -1.86 -9.32 -10.24
N ASP A 10 -2.08 -10.39 -9.48
CA ASP A 10 -1.82 -11.76 -9.92
C ASP A 10 -2.93 -12.23 -10.87
N ILE A 11 -2.56 -13.00 -11.90
CA ILE A 11 -3.46 -13.65 -12.84
C ILE A 11 -3.75 -15.06 -12.31
N ILE A 12 -5.00 -15.52 -12.33
CA ILE A 12 -5.33 -16.92 -12.03
C ILE A 12 -5.23 -17.72 -13.34
N ASP A 13 -4.42 -18.78 -13.36
CA ASP A 13 -4.34 -19.69 -14.51
C ASP A 13 -5.53 -20.65 -14.60
N GLU A 14 -5.59 -21.46 -15.67
CA GLU A 14 -6.69 -22.43 -15.88
C GLU A 14 -6.74 -23.53 -14.80
N ASP A 15 -5.66 -23.73 -14.06
CA ASP A 15 -5.54 -24.67 -12.94
C ASP A 15 -5.88 -24.03 -11.58
N GLY A 16 -6.28 -22.75 -11.56
CA GLY A 16 -6.58 -22.01 -10.33
C GLY A 16 -5.33 -21.54 -9.56
N LYS A 17 -4.13 -21.67 -10.13
CA LYS A 17 -2.91 -21.16 -9.51
C LYS A 17 -2.78 -19.66 -9.78
N LYS A 18 -2.39 -18.94 -8.73
CA LYS A 18 -2.10 -17.51 -8.83
C LYS A 18 -0.68 -17.32 -9.39
N ILE A 19 -0.60 -16.68 -10.55
CA ILE A 19 0.65 -16.35 -11.23
C ILE A 19 0.85 -14.83 -11.15
N PRO A 20 1.97 -14.35 -10.58
CA PRO A 20 2.29 -12.94 -10.61
C PRO A 20 2.45 -12.43 -12.02
N SER A 21 1.67 -11.43 -12.41
CA SER A 21 1.86 -10.77 -13.69
C SER A 21 3.25 -10.09 -13.72
N LYS A 22 3.85 -9.94 -14.90
CA LYS A 22 5.11 -9.18 -15.04
C LYS A 22 5.00 -7.76 -14.43
N HIS A 23 3.81 -7.17 -14.53
CA HIS A 23 3.51 -5.88 -13.93
C HIS A 23 3.49 -5.95 -12.39
N ALA A 24 2.84 -6.96 -11.81
CA ALA A 24 2.85 -7.20 -10.37
C ALA A 24 4.27 -7.44 -9.83
N GLN A 25 5.09 -8.22 -10.54
CA GLN A 25 6.49 -8.44 -10.18
C GLN A 25 7.30 -7.14 -10.20
N TYR A 26 7.12 -6.32 -11.23
CA TYR A 26 7.78 -5.02 -11.32
C TYR A 26 7.39 -4.09 -10.16
N LEU A 27 6.09 -4.01 -9.83
CA LEU A 27 5.62 -3.20 -8.72
C LEU A 27 6.19 -3.68 -7.39
N ARG A 28 6.22 -5.00 -7.14
CA ARG A 28 6.82 -5.57 -5.92
C ARG A 28 8.31 -5.26 -5.82
N GLN A 29 9.03 -5.33 -6.94
CA GLN A 29 10.45 -4.99 -6.97
C GLN A 29 10.68 -3.51 -6.67
N LEU A 30 9.89 -2.62 -7.28
CA LEU A 30 9.97 -1.18 -7.02
C LEU A 30 9.64 -0.83 -5.57
N LEU A 31 8.62 -1.44 -4.99
CA LEU A 31 8.25 -1.27 -3.59
C LEU A 31 9.38 -1.72 -2.64
N LYS A 32 10.05 -2.82 -2.98
CA LYS A 32 11.19 -3.31 -2.22
C LYS A 32 12.41 -2.39 -2.33
N ASP A 33 12.76 -1.99 -3.54
CA ASP A 33 14.02 -1.25 -3.80
C ASP A 33 13.94 0.21 -3.33
N GLU A 34 12.81 0.88 -3.55
CA GLU A 34 12.65 2.31 -3.24
C GLU A 34 12.13 2.54 -1.82
N TYR A 35 11.26 1.65 -1.31
CA TYR A 35 10.55 1.86 -0.06
C TYR A 35 10.85 0.80 1.01
N GLY A 36 11.63 -0.25 0.69
CA GLY A 36 11.92 -1.34 1.62
C GLY A 36 10.72 -2.22 1.96
N ILE A 37 9.64 -2.14 1.17
CA ILE A 37 8.37 -2.84 1.42
C ILE A 37 8.42 -4.21 0.72
N GLU A 38 8.42 -5.28 1.51
CA GLU A 38 8.55 -6.66 1.03
C GLU A 38 7.25 -7.48 1.14
N THR A 39 6.34 -7.11 2.05
CA THR A 39 5.09 -7.84 2.31
C THR A 39 3.85 -6.97 2.10
N GLU A 40 2.69 -7.63 2.03
CA GLU A 40 1.40 -6.94 1.95
C GLU A 40 1.10 -6.17 3.24
N GLU A 41 1.37 -6.77 4.40
CA GLU A 41 1.14 -6.09 5.68
C GLU A 41 1.95 -4.79 5.80
N GLN A 42 3.21 -4.80 5.35
CA GLN A 42 4.07 -3.61 5.36
C GLN A 42 3.52 -2.51 4.43
N LEU A 43 2.90 -2.91 3.33
CA LEU A 43 2.29 -1.96 2.40
C LEU A 43 0.99 -1.37 2.96
N ASP A 44 0.17 -2.20 3.59
CA ASP A 44 -1.05 -1.75 4.26
C ASP A 44 -0.71 -0.75 5.39
N GLU A 45 0.33 -1.03 6.17
CA GLU A 45 0.86 -0.13 7.20
C GLU A 45 1.35 1.20 6.60
N ALA A 46 2.19 1.16 5.57
CA ALA A 46 2.71 2.36 4.91
C ALA A 46 1.60 3.24 4.26
N ILE A 47 0.52 2.62 3.78
CA ILE A 47 -0.65 3.33 3.24
C ILE A 47 -1.42 4.03 4.37
N GLU A 48 -1.62 3.35 5.51
CA GLU A 48 -2.32 3.94 6.65
C GLU A 48 -1.51 5.08 7.28
N GLU A 49 -0.20 4.91 7.42
CA GLU A 49 0.71 5.98 7.88
C GLU A 49 0.62 7.22 6.98
N ASN A 50 0.72 7.04 5.65
CA ASN A 50 0.55 8.13 4.69
C ASN A 50 -0.81 8.81 4.80
N ARG A 51 -1.87 8.03 4.99
CA ARG A 51 -3.23 8.56 5.17
C ARG A 51 -3.31 9.44 6.42
N GLN A 52 -2.75 9.00 7.54
CA GLN A 52 -2.75 9.78 8.78
C GLN A 52 -1.91 11.06 8.65
N GLU A 53 -0.76 11.00 7.98
CA GLU A 53 0.08 12.17 7.72
C GLU A 53 -0.62 13.21 6.83
N LEU A 54 -1.32 12.76 5.78
CA LEU A 54 -2.13 13.66 4.94
C LEU A 54 -3.30 14.29 5.71
N LEU A 55 -3.91 13.55 6.64
CA LEU A 55 -4.99 14.06 7.48
C LEU A 55 -4.48 15.10 8.49
N SER A 56 -3.31 14.89 9.10
CA SER A 56 -2.72 15.84 10.05
C SER A 56 -2.25 17.12 9.36
N LEU A 57 -1.61 17.03 8.18
CA LEU A 57 -1.23 18.19 7.37
C LEU A 57 -2.44 19.05 6.97
N ARG A 58 -3.59 18.42 6.69
CA ARG A 58 -4.83 19.12 6.35
C ARG A 58 -5.43 19.89 7.54
N THR A 59 -5.16 19.48 8.78
CA THR A 59 -5.67 20.18 9.97
C THR A 59 -4.87 21.43 10.33
N ASP A 60 -3.60 21.53 9.94
CA ASP A 60 -2.76 22.70 10.19
C ASP A 60 -3.00 23.87 9.22
N ASP A 61 -3.55 23.58 8.03
CA ASP A 61 -3.97 24.56 7.02
C ASP A 61 -5.44 25.01 7.16
N ASN A 62 -6.09 24.73 8.28
CA ASN A 62 -7.42 25.28 8.57
C ASN A 62 -7.30 26.66 9.24
N PRO A 63 -7.54 27.79 8.52
CA PRO A 63 -7.49 29.12 9.12
C PRO A 63 -8.51 29.32 10.24
N ALA A 64 -9.54 28.47 10.36
CA ALA A 64 -10.53 28.52 11.43
C ALA A 64 -9.99 28.05 12.80
N ASN A 65 -8.80 27.44 12.87
CA ASN A 65 -8.20 26.99 14.13
C ASN A 65 -7.17 27.99 14.70
N ARG A 66 -6.85 29.07 13.97
CA ARG A 66 -5.93 30.13 14.43
C ARG A 66 -6.58 31.20 15.31
N GLU A 67 -7.91 31.21 15.41
CA GLU A 67 -8.64 32.24 16.18
C GLU A 67 -9.08 31.77 17.58
N ALA A 68 -8.65 30.58 18.02
CA ALA A 68 -9.02 30.01 19.34
C ALA A 68 -7.85 29.95 20.35
N SER A 69 -6.85 30.83 20.24
CA SER A 69 -5.79 31.03 21.24
C SER A 69 -5.72 32.47 21.72
#